data_AF-A0A227J0Q5-F1
#
_entry.id   AF-A0A227J0Q5-F1
#
_cell.length_a   1.000
_cell.length_b   1.000
_cell.length_c   1.000
_cell.angle_alpha   90.00
_cell.angle_beta   90.00
_cell.angle_gamma   90.00
#
_symmetry.space_group_name_H-M   'P 1'
#
loop_
_entity.id
_entity.type
_entity.pdbx_description
1 polymer ?
#
loop_
_entity_poly.entity_id
_entity_poly.type
_entity_poly.pdbx_seq_one_letter_code
_entity_poly.pdbx_strand_id
1 'polypeptide(L)'
;GVLGLNGAGKSTLLRIMAGIDTDIDGEARPQPGLNVGYLPQEPVLDESKTVREVVEEAVADVADALKRLDAVYAAYAEPDADFDA
;
A
#
# COMPACT_ATOMS: atom_id res chain seq x y z
N GLY A 1 22.69 -5.34 1.04
CA GLY A 1 22.04 -6.59 0.56
C GLY A 1 22.31 -7.68 1.56
N VAL A 2 21.32 -8.52 1.86
CA VAL A 2 21.47 -9.68 2.76
C VAL A 2 21.95 -10.87 1.92
N LEU A 3 23.07 -11.48 2.31
CA LEU A 3 23.73 -12.56 1.56
C LEU A 3 23.84 -13.83 2.41
N GLY A 4 23.90 -14.98 1.77
CA GLY A 4 24.03 -16.28 2.45
C GLY A 4 23.38 -17.42 1.67
N LEU A 5 23.71 -18.65 2.04
CA LEU A 5 23.16 -19.87 1.43
C LEU A 5 21.64 -19.99 1.62
N ASN A 6 21.01 -20.91 0.88
CA ASN A 6 19.62 -21.27 1.14
C ASN A 6 19.49 -21.86 2.55
N GLY A 7 18.43 -21.48 3.26
CA GLY A 7 18.27 -21.84 4.68
C GLY A 7 19.04 -20.97 5.67
N ALA A 8 19.89 -20.03 5.22
CA ALA A 8 20.63 -19.13 6.13
C ALA A 8 19.75 -18.06 6.83
N GLY A 9 18.42 -18.18 6.79
CA GLY A 9 17.51 -17.27 7.49
C GLY A 9 17.23 -15.93 6.82
N LYS A 10 17.69 -15.69 5.58
CA LYS A 10 17.55 -14.37 4.90
C LYS A 10 16.09 -13.88 4.82
N SER A 11 15.17 -14.74 4.37
CA SER A 11 13.75 -14.40 4.27
C SER A 11 13.12 -14.23 5.66
N THR A 12 13.56 -15.02 6.64
CA THR A 12 13.13 -14.89 8.04
C THR A 12 13.53 -13.54 8.62
N LEU A 13 14.80 -13.13 8.44
CA LEU A 13 15.29 -11.82 8.86
C LEU A 13 14.46 -10.67 8.29
N LEU A 14 14.15 -10.71 6.99
CA LEU A 14 13.35 -9.66 6.36
C LEU A 14 11.90 -9.62 6.87
N ARG A 15 11.29 -10.78 7.17
CA ARG A 15 9.95 -10.82 7.79
C ARG A 15 9.94 -10.27 9.22
N ILE A 16 10.98 -10.53 10.00
CA ILE A 16 11.15 -9.96 11.34
C ILE A 16 11.27 -8.43 11.24
N MET A 17 12.13 -7.93 10.36
CA MET A 17 12.31 -6.50 10.13
C MET A 17 11.04 -5.81 9.63
N ALA A 18 10.20 -6.53 8.87
CA ALA A 18 8.90 -6.05 8.40
C ALA A 18 7.78 -6.13 9.46
N GLY A 19 8.05 -6.70 10.64
CA GLY A 19 7.05 -6.91 11.69
C GLY A 19 6.05 -8.03 11.41
N ILE A 20 6.31 -8.88 10.41
CA ILE A 20 5.44 -10.02 10.04
C ILE A 20 5.71 -11.22 10.94
N ASP A 21 6.98 -11.49 11.22
CA ASP A 21 7.42 -12.60 12.05
C ASP A 21 7.89 -12.05 13.40
N THR A 22 7.14 -12.36 14.46
CA THR A 22 7.33 -11.75 15.80
C THR A 22 7.66 -12.75 16.89
N ASP A 23 7.63 -14.05 16.58
CA ASP A 23 8.02 -15.12 17.50
C ASP A 23 9.54 -15.30 17.44
N ILE A 24 10.25 -14.42 18.15
CA ILE A 24 11.70 -14.33 18.16
C ILE A 24 12.26 -14.21 19.58
N ASP A 25 13.47 -14.71 19.76
CA ASP A 25 14.26 -14.36 20.93
C ASP A 25 14.87 -12.96 20.76
N GLY A 26 14.81 -12.14 21.82
CA GLY A 26 15.35 -10.78 21.84
C GLY A 26 14.32 -9.71 21.45
N GLU A 27 14.80 -8.61 20.86
CA GLU A 27 13.96 -7.45 20.51
C GLU A 27 14.23 -6.97 19.08
N ALA A 28 13.16 -6.80 18.30
CA ALA A 28 13.18 -6.11 17.00
C ALA A 28 12.22 -4.91 17.07
N ARG A 29 12.74 -3.69 16.90
CA ARG A 29 11.96 -2.44 17.04
C ARG A 29 12.21 -1.50 15.87
N PRO A 30 11.21 -1.15 15.05
CA PRO A 30 11.35 -0.10 14.05
C PRO A 30 11.41 1.27 14.74
N GLN A 31 12.01 2.25 14.06
CA GLN A 31 11.95 3.63 14.51
C GLN A 31 10.50 4.15 14.49
N PRO A 32 10.02 4.86 15.53
CA PRO A 32 8.69 5.45 15.51
C PRO A 32 8.48 6.37 14.30
N GLY A 33 7.34 6.22 13.61
CA GLY A 33 7.00 6.99 12.42
C GLY A 33 7.65 6.50 11.11
N LEU A 34 8.41 5.40 11.15
CA LEU A 34 8.95 4.80 9.94
C LEU A 34 7.87 4.02 9.17
N ASN A 35 7.72 4.30 7.88
CA ASN A 35 6.92 3.48 6.97
C ASN A 35 7.77 2.35 6.40
N VAL A 36 7.37 1.11 6.66
CA VAL A 36 8.09 -0.10 6.19
C VAL A 36 7.27 -0.77 5.10
N GLY A 37 7.82 -0.83 3.89
CA GLY A 37 7.28 -1.62 2.78
C GLY A 37 7.95 -2.99 2.71
N TYR A 38 7.17 -4.06 2.59
CA TYR A 38 7.67 -5.43 2.44
C TYR A 38 7.16 -6.05 1.14
N LEU A 39 8.08 -6.58 0.33
CA LEU A 39 7.78 -7.31 -0.89
C LEU A 39 8.14 -8.80 -0.69
N PRO A 40 7.16 -9.70 -0.53
CA PRO A 40 7.43 -11.13 -0.43
C PRO A 40 7.91 -11.71 -1.77
N GLN A 41 8.52 -12.91 -1.72
CA GLN A 41 8.95 -13.62 -2.93
C GLN A 41 7.78 -13.99 -3.84
N GLU A 42 6.66 -14.37 -3.24
CA GLU A 42 5.40 -14.64 -3.90
C GLU A 42 4.39 -13.56 -3.46
N PRO A 43 4.20 -12.50 -4.26
CA PRO A 43 3.21 -11.47 -3.98
C PRO A 43 1.79 -12.05 -4.00
N VAL A 44 1.00 -11.68 -2.99
CA VAL A 44 -0.43 -11.97 -2.96
C VAL A 44 -1.15 -10.76 -3.56
N LEU A 45 -1.82 -10.97 -4.70
CA LEU A 45 -2.59 -9.95 -5.41
C LEU A 45 -4.02 -10.45 -5.60
N ASP A 46 -4.97 -9.53 -5.75
CA ASP A 46 -6.35 -9.85 -6.10
C ASP A 46 -6.44 -10.22 -7.58
N GLU A 47 -6.69 -11.49 -7.87
CA GLU A 47 -6.76 -12.01 -9.25
C GLU A 47 -7.95 -11.47 -10.04
N SER A 48 -8.94 -10.87 -9.38
CA SER A 48 -10.08 -10.24 -10.06
C SER A 48 -9.77 -8.85 -10.61
N LYS A 49 -8.62 -8.27 -10.22
CA LYS A 49 -8.23 -6.91 -10.56
C LYS A 49 -7.23 -6.85 -11.70
N THR A 50 -7.34 -5.77 -12.46
CA THR A 50 -6.34 -5.37 -13.45
C THR A 50 -5.10 -4.79 -12.76
N VAL A 51 -4.00 -4.72 -13.52
CA VAL A 51 -2.77 -4.08 -13.07
C VAL A 51 -3.01 -2.64 -12.61
N ARG A 52 -3.87 -1.88 -13.30
CA ARG A 52 -4.18 -0.49 -12.93
C ARG A 52 -4.85 -0.43 -11.57
N GLU A 53 -5.87 -1.26 -11.34
CA GLU A 53 -6.62 -1.26 -10.09
C GLU A 53 -5.70 -1.61 -8.90
N VAL A 54 -4.82 -2.61 -9.05
CA VAL A 54 -3.82 -2.96 -8.03
C VAL A 54 -2.87 -1.79 -7.71
N VAL A 55 -2.45 -1.02 -8.72
CA VAL A 55 -1.57 0.13 -8.52
C VAL A 55 -2.32 1.31 -7.90
N GLU A 56 -3.58 1.55 -8.28
CA GLU A 56 -4.42 2.60 -7.74
C GLU A 56 -4.70 2.42 -6.23
N GLU A 57 -4.75 1.18 -5.74
CA GLU A 57 -4.86 0.89 -4.31
C GLU A 57 -3.73 1.51 -3.48
N ALA A 58 -2.50 1.53 -4.02
CA ALA A 58 -1.35 2.12 -3.33
C ALA A 58 -1.46 3.65 -3.18
N VAL A 59 -2.37 4.28 -3.93
CA VAL A 59 -2.61 5.73 -3.93
C VAL A 59 -4.10 6.05 -3.78
N ALA A 60 -4.86 5.17 -3.12
CA ALA A 60 -6.31 5.24 -3.03
C ALA A 60 -6.80 6.62 -2.54
N ASP A 61 -6.15 7.19 -1.52
CA ASP A 61 -6.51 8.50 -0.98
C ASP A 61 -6.48 9.61 -2.06
N VAL A 62 -5.45 9.60 -2.91
CA VAL A 62 -5.28 10.57 -4.00
C VAL A 62 -6.26 10.27 -5.12
N ALA A 63 -6.42 8.99 -5.48
CA ALA A 63 -7.35 8.57 -6.53
C ALA A 63 -8.81 8.93 -6.16
N ASP A 64 -9.20 8.75 -4.91
CA ASP A 64 -10.54 9.09 -4.40
C ASP A 64 -10.73 10.60 -4.26
N ALA A 65 -9.67 11.36 -3.96
CA ALA A 65 -9.73 12.82 -4.02
C ALA A 65 -9.96 13.34 -5.45
N LEU A 66 -9.28 12.76 -6.44
CA LEU A 66 -9.48 13.11 -7.85
C LEU A 66 -10.89 12.75 -8.33
N LYS A 67 -11.38 11.55 -8.01
CA LYS A 67 -12.77 11.14 -8.33
C LYS A 67 -13.80 12.11 -7.74
N ARG A 68 -13.60 12.57 -6.50
CA ARG A 68 -14.47 13.56 -5.86
C ARG A 68 -14.41 14.92 -6.56
N LEU A 69 -13.22 15.35 -6.97
CA LEU A 69 -13.05 16.58 -7.74
C LEU A 69 -13.79 16.51 -9.08
N ASP A 70 -13.63 15.41 -9.81
CA ASP A 70 -14.29 15.20 -11.10
C ASP A 70 -15.83 15.19 -10.94
N ALA A 71 -16.34 14.59 -9.86
CA ALA A 71 -17.77 14.62 -9.55
C ALA A 71 -18.30 16.04 -9.27
N VAL A 72 -17.51 16.87 -8.57
CA VAL A 72 -17.85 18.28 -8.36
C VAL A 72 -17.86 19.05 -9.68
N TYR A 73 -16.86 18.85 -10.54
CA TYR A 73 -16.83 19.49 -11.85
C TYR A 73 -17.97 19.06 -12.76
N ALA A 74 -18.36 17.79 -12.73
CA ALA A 74 -19.53 17.30 -13.45
C ALA A 74 -20.81 17.99 -12.95
N ALA A 75 -21.01 18.06 -11.62
CA ALA A 75 -22.15 18.76 -11.03
C ALA A 75 -22.19 20.26 -11.37
N TYR A 76 -21.02 20.93 -11.39
CA TYR A 76 -20.90 22.33 -11.81
C TYR A 76 -21.23 22.57 -13.28
N ALA A 77 -21.11 21.55 -14.13
CA ALA A 77 -21.38 21.64 -15.56
C ALA A 77 -22.86 21.38 -15.91
N GLU A 78 -23.69 20.99 -14.95
CA GLU A 78 -25.12 20.76 -15.17
C GLU A 78 -25.84 22.09 -15.53
N PRO A 79 -26.74 22.10 -16.53
CA PRO A 79 -27.42 23.32 -16.98
C PRO A 79 -28.23 24.04 -15.90
N ASP A 80 -28.66 23.32 -14.88
CA ASP A 80 -29.46 23.75 -13.74
C ASP A 80 -28.68 23.74 -12.42
N ALA A 81 -27.34 23.71 -12.49
CA ALA A 81 -26.49 23.77 -11.31
C ALA A 81 -26.86 24.96 -10.41
N ASP A 82 -27.20 24.67 -9.15
CA ASP A 82 -27.49 25.67 -8.13
C ASP A 82 -26.18 26.15 -7.50
N PHE A 83 -25.87 27.43 -7.71
CA PHE A 83 -24.65 28.08 -7.24
C PHE A 83 -24.85 28.91 -5.96
N ASP A 84 -26.08 28.98 -5.43
CA ASP A 84 -26.47 29.92 -4.36
C ASP A 84 -26.56 29.28 -2.95
N ALA A 85 -25.93 28.12 -2.74
CA ALA A 85 -25.89 27.42 -1.44
C ALA A 85 -24.87 27.98 -0.42
#